data_AF-A0A7S0Q4E5-F1
#
_entry.id   AF-A0A7S0Q4E5-F1
#
_cell.length_a   1.000
_cell.length_b   1.000
_cell.length_c   1.000
_cell.angle_alpha   90.00
_cell.angle_beta   90.00
_cell.angle_gamma   90.00
#
_symmetry.space_group_name_H-M   'P 1'
#
loop_
_entity.id
_entity.type
_entity.pdbx_description
1 polymer ?
#
loop_
_entity_poly.entity_id
_entity_poly.type
_entity_poly.pdbx_seq_one_letter_code
_entity_poly.pdbx_strand_id
1 'polypeptide(L)'
;GVRRPNLEDMSSAATGAAMGEMRDALAAGGIDVCHAFDVRWYNDHVKSEELPLSPLPTFGHPNGTLAILLGNSSALWTHFLRWLGAQTDASLADPLDAYTTLLIRRAADSLLRALGTSSDIFWVSGEKPDRLVSMQRVATTSGLCYHDGETQLSIHPTFGTWIAFRAVVVIDAPACLGDPPARVPCLLTPAEVVAAREAMAAALRASDEANLCTQLHGAKGVEPDVRLAWARLRDCVEVGREHRYTEAQLVYHYTKDRAILAEAMRTACATTATAL
;
A
#
# COMPACT_ATOMS: atom_id res chain seq x y z
N GLY A 1 41.32 24.31 -4.34
CA GLY A 1 41.33 22.84 -4.24
C GLY A 1 39.91 22.36 -4.39
N VAL A 2 39.59 21.68 -5.49
CA VAL A 2 38.25 21.09 -5.70
C VAL A 2 38.18 19.85 -4.80
N ARG A 3 37.33 19.90 -3.77
CA ARG A 3 37.06 18.74 -2.90
C ARG A 3 36.45 17.65 -3.80
N ARG A 4 37.15 16.53 -3.99
CA ARG A 4 36.55 15.37 -4.63
C ARG A 4 35.44 14.86 -3.70
N PRO A 5 34.23 14.57 -4.22
CA PRO A 5 33.16 14.03 -3.39
C PRO A 5 33.58 12.69 -2.77
N ASN A 6 33.18 12.46 -1.52
CA ASN A 6 33.50 11.23 -0.81
C ASN A 6 32.72 10.05 -1.44
N LEU A 7 33.24 8.82 -1.35
CA LEU A 7 32.56 7.64 -1.91
C LEU A 7 31.15 7.43 -1.31
N GLU A 8 30.96 7.83 -0.05
CA GLU A 8 29.66 7.82 0.63
C GLU A 8 28.67 8.86 0.05
N ASP A 9 29.15 10.05 -0.33
CA ASP A 9 28.32 11.09 -0.95
C ASP A 9 27.88 10.68 -2.37
N MET A 10 28.78 10.02 -3.12
CA MET A 10 28.47 9.48 -4.45
C MET A 10 27.49 8.30 -4.37
N SER A 11 27.64 7.44 -3.36
CA SER A 11 26.73 6.32 -3.08
C SER A 11 25.32 6.81 -2.72
N SER A 12 25.23 7.87 -1.91
CA SER A 12 23.96 8.52 -1.54
C SER A 12 23.25 9.15 -2.75
N ALA A 13 23.98 9.88 -3.61
CA ALA A 13 23.41 10.50 -4.81
C ALA A 13 22.91 9.47 -5.83
N ALA A 14 23.68 8.40 -6.07
CA ALA A 14 23.28 7.31 -6.96
C ALA A 14 22.04 6.57 -6.42
N THR A 15 22.01 6.32 -5.11
CA THR A 15 20.83 5.73 -4.45
C THR A 15 19.61 6.62 -4.60
N GLY A 16 19.75 7.94 -4.37
CA GLY A 16 18.67 8.90 -4.54
C GLY A 16 18.12 8.96 -5.97
N ALA A 17 19.00 8.93 -6.97
CA ALA A 17 18.62 8.93 -8.39
C ALA A 17 17.84 7.65 -8.77
N ALA A 18 18.38 6.47 -8.42
CA ALA A 18 17.74 5.20 -8.73
C ALA A 18 16.38 5.05 -8.02
N MET A 19 16.27 5.56 -6.79
CA MET A 19 15.02 5.65 -6.04
C MET A 19 14.00 6.59 -6.70
N GLY A 20 14.47 7.70 -7.28
CA GLY A 20 13.66 8.60 -8.10
C GLY A 20 13.07 7.88 -9.32
N GLU A 21 13.91 7.20 -10.09
CA GLU A 21 13.49 6.43 -11.27
C GLU A 21 12.51 5.31 -10.92
N MET A 22 12.73 4.59 -9.81
CA MET A 22 11.79 3.57 -9.32
C MET A 22 10.42 4.18 -9.02
N ARG A 23 10.38 5.31 -8.31
CA ARG A 23 9.13 5.99 -7.96
C ARG A 23 8.39 6.47 -9.21
N ASP A 24 9.09 7.04 -10.18
CA ASP A 24 8.48 7.53 -11.42
C ASP A 24 7.90 6.36 -12.24
N ALA A 25 8.62 5.26 -12.34
CA ALA A 25 8.17 4.05 -13.03
C ALA A 25 6.92 3.43 -12.36
N LEU A 26 6.90 3.40 -11.02
CA LEU A 26 5.76 2.93 -10.24
C LEU A 26 4.54 3.85 -10.39
N ALA A 27 4.74 5.15 -10.29
CA ALA A 27 3.69 6.15 -10.45
C ALA A 27 3.05 6.11 -11.85
N ALA A 28 3.85 5.87 -12.90
CA ALA A 28 3.35 5.67 -14.26
C ALA A 28 2.43 4.43 -14.42
N GLY A 29 2.51 3.49 -13.47
CA GLY A 29 1.61 2.33 -13.35
C GLY A 29 0.51 2.49 -12.28
N GLY A 30 0.43 3.64 -11.61
CA GLY A 30 -0.53 3.94 -10.56
C GLY A 30 -0.19 3.38 -9.17
N ILE A 31 1.07 3.02 -8.93
CA ILE A 31 1.63 2.79 -7.58
C ILE A 31 2.27 4.11 -7.13
N ASP A 32 1.47 4.97 -6.50
CA ASP A 32 1.82 6.36 -6.15
C ASP A 32 2.16 6.55 -4.66
N VAL A 33 2.11 5.49 -3.86
CA VAL A 33 2.72 5.46 -2.53
C VAL A 33 4.06 4.73 -2.63
N CYS A 34 5.15 5.47 -2.51
CA CYS A 34 6.52 4.97 -2.53
C CYS A 34 7.32 5.64 -1.42
N HIS A 35 7.25 5.05 -0.21
CA HIS A 35 7.74 5.66 1.03
C HIS A 35 8.97 4.95 1.57
N ALA A 36 10.12 5.64 1.55
CA ALA A 36 11.35 5.11 2.10
C ALA A 36 11.34 5.19 3.63
N PHE A 37 11.85 4.17 4.30
CA PHE A 37 11.97 4.11 5.75
C PHE A 37 13.18 3.26 6.17
N ASP A 38 13.60 3.41 7.42
CA ASP A 38 14.61 2.55 8.03
C ASP A 38 13.93 1.35 8.70
N VAL A 39 14.38 0.15 8.34
CA VAL A 39 13.92 -1.12 8.93
C VAL A 39 13.90 -1.09 10.46
N ARG A 40 14.86 -0.40 11.10
CA ARG A 40 14.93 -0.29 12.57
C ARG A 40 13.67 0.31 13.17
N TRP A 41 13.05 1.30 12.52
CA TRP A 41 11.87 1.96 13.06
C TRP A 41 10.68 1.00 13.23
N TYR A 42 10.51 0.06 12.30
CA TYR A 42 9.50 -1.00 12.39
C TYR A 42 9.93 -2.10 13.37
N ASN A 43 11.17 -2.59 13.27
CA ASN A 43 11.66 -3.69 14.10
C ASN A 43 11.68 -3.32 15.59
N ASP A 44 12.11 -2.11 15.93
CA ASP A 44 12.12 -1.61 17.31
C ASP A 44 10.71 -1.51 17.87
N HIS A 45 9.74 -1.08 17.06
CA HIS A 45 8.33 -1.04 17.45
C HIS A 45 7.73 -2.43 17.64
N VAL A 46 7.99 -3.37 16.73
CA VAL A 46 7.56 -4.78 16.88
C VAL A 46 8.10 -5.38 18.17
N LYS A 47 9.38 -5.11 18.47
CA LYS A 47 10.03 -5.57 19.68
C LYS A 47 9.49 -4.89 20.94
N SER A 48 9.30 -3.58 20.93
CA SER A 48 8.85 -2.82 22.11
C SER A 48 7.41 -3.14 22.52
N GLU A 49 6.57 -3.47 21.54
CA GLU A 49 5.16 -3.82 21.74
C GLU A 49 4.93 -5.34 21.83
N GLU A 50 5.99 -6.14 21.84
CA GLU A 50 5.93 -7.62 21.90
C GLU A 50 4.98 -8.25 20.86
N LEU A 51 4.96 -7.68 19.65
CA LEU A 51 4.02 -8.08 18.61
C LEU A 51 4.41 -9.42 17.98
N PRO A 52 3.44 -10.30 17.66
CA PRO A 52 3.69 -11.58 16.99
C PRO A 52 3.90 -11.37 15.47
N LEU A 53 4.81 -10.47 15.10
CA LEU A 53 5.16 -10.13 13.73
C LEU A 53 6.62 -10.43 13.46
N SER A 54 6.95 -10.74 12.21
CA SER A 54 8.32 -10.98 11.81
C SER A 54 9.08 -9.64 11.73
N PRO A 55 10.31 -9.56 12.27
CA PRO A 55 11.18 -8.43 11.97
C PRO A 55 11.58 -8.47 10.49
N LEU A 56 11.78 -7.29 9.91
CA LEU A 56 12.34 -7.16 8.57
C LEU A 56 13.86 -7.44 8.61
N PRO A 57 14.44 -8.02 7.54
CA PRO A 57 15.87 -8.32 7.48
C PRO A 57 16.70 -7.03 7.51
N THR A 58 17.84 -7.06 8.20
CA THR A 58 18.76 -5.92 8.27
C THR A 58 19.97 -6.05 7.35
N PHE A 59 20.14 -7.22 6.71
CA PHE A 59 21.33 -7.56 5.91
C PHE A 59 22.68 -7.31 6.62
N GLY A 60 22.67 -7.27 7.96
CA GLY A 60 23.87 -6.99 8.75
C GLY A 60 24.29 -5.51 8.79
N HIS A 61 23.48 -4.56 8.28
CA HIS A 61 23.77 -3.14 8.38
C HIS A 61 23.58 -2.63 9.82
N PRO A 62 24.65 -2.22 10.53
CA PRO A 62 24.56 -1.85 11.95
C PRO A 62 23.83 -0.52 12.18
N ASN A 63 23.82 0.35 11.17
CA ASN A 63 23.27 1.71 11.23
C ASN A 63 21.92 1.83 10.49
N GLY A 64 21.23 0.71 10.30
CA GLY A 64 19.93 0.67 9.65
C GLY A 64 19.98 0.25 8.18
N THR A 65 18.83 -0.19 7.70
CA THR A 65 18.66 -0.84 6.39
C THR A 65 17.54 -0.14 5.64
N LEU A 66 17.80 0.21 4.38
CA LEU A 66 16.81 0.89 3.55
C LEU A 66 15.66 -0.06 3.23
N ALA A 67 14.43 0.40 3.45
CA ALA A 67 13.25 -0.27 2.96
C ALA A 67 12.27 0.73 2.34
N ILE A 68 11.38 0.23 1.49
CA ILE A 68 10.36 1.03 0.80
C ILE A 68 9.00 0.39 1.00
N LEU A 69 8.07 1.13 1.59
CA LEU A 69 6.66 0.77 1.63
C LEU A 69 5.99 1.23 0.33
N LEU A 70 5.37 0.27 -0.37
CA LEU A 70 4.72 0.48 -1.64
C LEU A 70 3.21 0.29 -1.52
N GLY A 71 2.46 1.17 -2.15
CA GLY A 71 1.01 1.16 -2.14
C GLY A 71 0.43 2.04 -3.25
N ASN A 72 -0.89 2.20 -3.22
CA ASN A 72 -1.59 3.01 -4.19
C ASN A 72 -2.78 3.74 -3.59
N SER A 73 -3.10 4.90 -4.16
CA SER A 73 -4.38 5.60 -4.05
C SER A 73 -5.36 5.12 -5.14
N SER A 74 -6.41 5.90 -5.43
CA SER A 74 -7.28 5.71 -6.60
C SER A 74 -6.55 5.75 -7.94
N ALA A 75 -5.34 6.32 -8.00
CA ALA A 75 -4.53 6.42 -9.22
C ALA A 75 -4.31 5.05 -9.91
N LEU A 76 -4.27 3.94 -9.18
CA LEU A 76 -4.07 2.60 -9.73
C LEU A 76 -5.12 2.20 -10.78
N TRP A 77 -6.37 2.58 -10.55
CA TRP A 77 -7.53 1.93 -11.17
C TRP A 77 -7.51 2.01 -12.69
N THR A 78 -7.27 3.20 -13.24
CA THR A 78 -7.23 3.43 -14.69
C THR A 78 -6.12 2.62 -15.38
N HIS A 79 -4.95 2.55 -14.77
CA HIS A 79 -3.81 1.82 -15.33
C HIS A 79 -4.03 0.31 -15.25
N PHE A 80 -4.59 -0.17 -14.14
CA PHE A 80 -4.99 -1.56 -13.97
C PHE A 80 -6.02 -2.00 -15.01
N LEU A 81 -7.09 -1.23 -15.23
CA LEU A 81 -8.12 -1.56 -16.23
C LEU A 81 -7.53 -1.60 -17.65
N ARG A 82 -6.64 -0.67 -17.98
CA ARG A 82 -5.94 -0.66 -19.28
C ARG A 82 -5.07 -1.90 -19.46
N TRP A 83 -4.29 -2.26 -18.43
CA TRP A 83 -3.47 -3.46 -18.46
C TRP A 83 -4.34 -4.72 -18.59
N LEU A 84 -5.44 -4.80 -17.84
CA LEU A 84 -6.35 -5.94 -17.87
C LEU A 84 -7.00 -6.13 -19.24
N GLY A 85 -7.38 -5.03 -19.91
CA GLY A 85 -7.93 -5.05 -21.28
C GLY A 85 -6.95 -5.58 -22.33
N ALA A 86 -5.65 -5.55 -22.05
CA ALA A 86 -4.63 -6.13 -22.91
C ALA A 86 -4.31 -7.60 -22.58
N GLN A 87 -4.89 -8.18 -21.53
CA GLN A 87 -4.64 -9.58 -21.17
C GLN A 87 -5.51 -10.52 -21.99
N THR A 88 -4.90 -11.58 -22.53
CA THR A 88 -5.61 -12.64 -23.27
C THR A 88 -6.06 -13.79 -22.37
N ASP A 89 -5.51 -13.89 -21.16
CA ASP A 89 -5.82 -14.96 -20.21
C ASP A 89 -7.01 -14.59 -19.32
N ALA A 90 -8.19 -15.11 -19.66
CA ALA A 90 -9.40 -14.93 -18.87
C ALA A 90 -9.37 -15.68 -17.53
N SER A 91 -8.42 -16.61 -17.32
CA SER A 91 -8.34 -17.47 -16.14
C SER A 91 -7.55 -16.87 -14.97
N LEU A 92 -6.94 -15.69 -15.17
CA LEU A 92 -6.11 -15.03 -14.16
C LEU A 92 -6.90 -14.77 -12.86
N ALA A 93 -6.65 -15.54 -11.81
CA ALA A 93 -7.46 -15.58 -10.58
C ALA A 93 -7.56 -14.23 -9.84
N ASP A 94 -6.42 -13.57 -9.61
CA ASP A 94 -6.33 -12.29 -8.89
C ASP A 94 -5.66 -11.24 -9.77
N PRO A 95 -6.40 -10.64 -10.73
CA PRO A 95 -5.80 -9.80 -11.75
C PRO A 95 -5.14 -8.54 -11.17
N LEU A 96 -5.71 -7.98 -10.09
CA LEU A 96 -5.13 -6.81 -9.43
C LEU A 96 -3.80 -7.13 -8.73
N ASP A 97 -3.70 -8.28 -8.09
CA ASP A 97 -2.48 -8.69 -7.38
C ASP A 97 -1.39 -9.10 -8.37
N ALA A 98 -1.78 -9.76 -9.47
CA ALA A 98 -0.89 -10.03 -10.60
C ALA A 98 -0.32 -8.73 -11.22
N TYR A 99 -1.18 -7.74 -11.46
CA TYR A 99 -0.78 -6.43 -11.99
C TYR A 99 0.21 -5.71 -11.06
N THR A 100 -0.15 -5.57 -9.79
CA THR A 100 0.69 -4.85 -8.82
C THR A 100 2.01 -5.57 -8.55
N THR A 101 1.99 -6.90 -8.47
CA THR A 101 3.19 -7.73 -8.32
C THR A 101 4.13 -7.59 -9.51
N LEU A 102 3.58 -7.59 -10.73
CA LEU A 102 4.37 -7.40 -11.96
C LEU A 102 5.10 -6.05 -11.95
N LEU A 103 4.38 -4.96 -11.64
CA LEU A 103 4.96 -3.62 -11.58
C LEU A 103 6.05 -3.50 -10.50
N ILE A 104 5.72 -3.93 -9.28
CA ILE A 104 6.63 -3.83 -8.14
C ILE A 104 7.90 -4.63 -8.37
N ARG A 105 7.79 -5.87 -8.89
CA ARG A 105 8.98 -6.68 -9.20
C ARG A 105 9.84 -6.03 -10.27
N ARG A 106 9.25 -5.55 -11.37
CA ARG A 106 10.02 -4.88 -12.44
C ARG A 106 10.75 -3.63 -11.96
N ALA A 107 10.10 -2.83 -11.13
CA ALA A 107 10.67 -1.62 -10.56
C ALA A 107 11.81 -1.96 -9.57
N ALA A 108 11.57 -2.92 -8.67
CA ALA A 108 12.58 -3.42 -7.73
C ALA A 108 13.80 -4.00 -8.47
N ASP A 109 13.59 -4.86 -9.46
CA ASP A 109 14.68 -5.46 -10.25
C ASP A 109 15.53 -4.40 -10.95
N SER A 110 14.91 -3.32 -11.42
CA SER A 110 15.62 -2.21 -12.08
C SER A 110 16.43 -1.41 -11.07
N LEU A 111 15.86 -1.12 -9.90
CA LEU A 111 16.59 -0.49 -8.79
C LEU A 111 17.78 -1.35 -8.36
N LEU A 112 17.59 -2.65 -8.14
CA LEU A 112 18.65 -3.57 -7.71
C LEU A 112 19.79 -3.64 -8.73
N ARG A 113 19.49 -3.68 -10.03
CA ARG A 113 20.50 -3.63 -11.09
C ARG A 113 21.28 -2.32 -11.06
N ALA A 114 20.60 -1.19 -10.85
CA ALA A 114 21.25 0.11 -10.77
C ALA A 114 22.18 0.24 -9.55
N LEU A 115 21.79 -0.35 -8.42
CA LEU A 115 22.58 -0.31 -7.18
C LEU A 115 23.61 -1.43 -7.05
N GLY A 116 23.52 -2.49 -7.86
CA GLY A 116 24.39 -3.66 -7.76
C GLY A 116 24.21 -4.43 -6.45
N THR A 117 22.97 -4.48 -5.92
CA THR A 117 22.65 -5.09 -4.61
C THR A 117 21.46 -6.06 -4.70
N SER A 118 21.07 -6.65 -3.56
CA SER A 118 19.94 -7.56 -3.41
C SER A 118 18.79 -6.94 -2.60
N SER A 119 17.62 -7.57 -2.64
CA SER A 119 16.50 -7.23 -1.75
C SER A 119 15.75 -8.47 -1.29
N ASP A 120 14.88 -8.25 -0.29
CA ASP A 120 13.78 -9.14 0.02
C ASP A 120 12.44 -8.39 -0.08
N ILE A 121 11.38 -9.06 -0.54
CA ILE A 121 10.05 -8.46 -0.74
C ILE A 121 9.01 -9.15 0.14
N PHE A 122 8.30 -8.35 0.92
CA PHE A 122 7.20 -8.75 1.78
C PHE A 122 5.90 -8.26 1.16
N TRP A 123 5.04 -9.18 0.74
CA TRP A 123 3.75 -8.85 0.13
C TRP A 123 2.66 -8.74 1.20
N VAL A 124 1.66 -7.88 0.97
CA VAL A 124 0.50 -7.76 1.87
C VAL A 124 -0.30 -9.07 1.97
N SER A 125 -0.25 -9.90 0.94
CA SER A 125 -0.85 -11.25 0.88
C SER A 125 0.08 -12.35 1.40
N GLY A 126 1.17 -12.01 2.10
CA GLY A 126 2.09 -13.00 2.65
C GLY A 126 1.44 -13.85 3.74
N GLU A 127 1.23 -15.13 3.47
CA GLU A 127 0.57 -16.06 4.42
C GLU A 127 1.55 -16.83 5.31
N LYS A 128 2.85 -16.77 5.01
CA LYS A 128 3.85 -17.50 5.80
C LYS A 128 4.06 -16.79 7.15
N PRO A 129 3.88 -17.49 8.29
CA PRO A 129 3.99 -16.87 9.62
C PRO A 129 5.34 -16.18 9.89
N ASP A 130 6.43 -16.70 9.34
CA ASP A 130 7.79 -16.13 9.44
C ASP A 130 8.04 -14.94 8.50
N ARG A 131 7.03 -14.53 7.74
CA ARG A 131 7.08 -13.37 6.83
C ARG A 131 5.91 -12.43 7.03
N LEU A 132 5.21 -12.52 8.17
CA LEU A 132 4.04 -11.71 8.46
C LEU A 132 4.49 -10.31 8.90
N VAL A 133 4.26 -9.32 8.03
CA VAL A 133 4.63 -7.91 8.24
C VAL A 133 3.38 -7.04 8.22
N SER A 134 3.22 -6.18 9.23
CA SER A 134 2.11 -5.21 9.24
C SER A 134 2.50 -3.94 8.49
N MET A 135 1.97 -3.80 7.27
CA MET A 135 2.15 -2.60 6.43
C MET A 135 1.63 -1.33 7.13
N GLN A 136 0.56 -1.46 7.91
CA GLN A 136 -0.01 -0.35 8.68
C GLN A 136 0.95 0.14 9.74
N ARG A 137 1.60 -0.78 10.47
CA ARG A 137 2.62 -0.42 11.46
C ARG A 137 3.85 0.18 10.81
N VAL A 138 4.30 -0.33 9.66
CA VAL A 138 5.34 0.33 8.86
C VAL A 138 4.94 1.77 8.53
N ALA A 139 3.72 1.99 8.05
CA ALA A 139 3.24 3.34 7.73
C ALA A 139 3.18 4.27 8.96
N THR A 140 2.83 3.75 10.13
CA THR A 140 2.80 4.53 11.37
C THR A 140 4.18 4.87 11.91
N THR A 141 5.08 3.89 12.00
CA THR A 141 6.42 4.08 12.57
C THR A 141 7.31 4.92 11.67
N SER A 142 7.03 4.94 10.36
CA SER A 142 7.71 5.77 9.38
C SER A 142 7.05 7.12 9.12
N GLY A 143 6.02 7.49 9.88
CA GLY A 143 5.37 8.80 9.78
C GLY A 143 4.57 9.02 8.49
N LEU A 144 4.21 7.96 7.75
CA LEU A 144 3.41 8.05 6.53
C LEU A 144 1.91 8.20 6.81
N CYS A 145 1.40 7.49 7.83
CA CYS A 145 -0.03 7.48 8.15
C CYS A 145 -0.26 7.58 9.65
N TYR A 146 -1.37 8.23 10.00
CA TYR A 146 -1.98 8.02 11.30
C TYR A 146 -2.67 6.65 11.29
N HIS A 147 -2.51 5.87 12.35
CA HIS A 147 -3.26 4.63 12.54
C HIS A 147 -4.23 4.82 13.69
N ASP A 148 -5.52 4.68 13.38
CA ASP A 148 -6.56 4.67 14.39
C ASP A 148 -6.68 3.26 14.97
N GLY A 149 -6.24 3.09 16.22
CA GLY A 149 -6.26 1.81 16.92
C GLY A 149 -7.65 1.26 17.21
N GLU A 150 -8.71 2.07 17.11
CA GLU A 150 -10.07 1.61 17.35
C GLU A 150 -10.75 1.09 16.08
N THR A 151 -10.61 1.81 14.95
CA THR A 151 -11.18 1.36 13.67
C THR A 151 -10.21 0.56 12.80
N GLN A 152 -8.94 0.46 13.22
CA GLN A 152 -7.85 -0.15 12.46
C GLN A 152 -7.58 0.53 11.11
N LEU A 153 -8.09 1.74 10.88
CA LEU A 153 -7.82 2.49 9.64
C LEU A 153 -6.40 3.06 9.63
N SER A 154 -5.78 3.07 8.45
CA SER A 154 -4.61 3.91 8.17
C SER A 154 -5.08 5.15 7.40
N ILE A 155 -4.79 6.34 7.93
CA ILE A 155 -5.23 7.62 7.39
C ILE A 155 -4.01 8.41 6.94
N HIS A 156 -3.88 8.57 5.64
CA HIS A 156 -2.84 9.35 4.99
C HIS A 156 -3.19 10.85 5.01
N PRO A 157 -2.23 11.77 5.26
CA PRO A 157 -2.51 13.21 5.29
C PRO A 157 -3.11 13.78 4.00
N THR A 158 -2.75 13.20 2.85
CA THR A 158 -3.29 13.57 1.52
C THR A 158 -4.46 12.68 1.10
N PHE A 159 -4.27 11.37 1.01
CA PHE A 159 -5.25 10.44 0.46
C PHE A 159 -6.31 9.96 1.45
N GLY A 160 -6.24 10.37 2.72
CA GLY A 160 -7.18 9.91 3.75
C GLY A 160 -7.12 8.41 3.94
N THR A 161 -8.29 7.79 4.03
CA THR A 161 -8.42 6.32 4.08
C THR A 161 -8.30 5.67 2.69
N TRP A 162 -8.15 6.43 1.61
CA TRP A 162 -8.20 5.97 0.22
C TRP A 162 -6.85 5.51 -0.31
N ILE A 163 -6.17 4.69 0.49
CA ILE A 163 -4.92 4.03 0.15
C ILE A 163 -5.03 2.51 0.34
N ALA A 164 -4.17 1.77 -0.35
CA ALA A 164 -3.93 0.36 -0.12
C ALA A 164 -2.43 0.07 -0.19
N PHE A 165 -1.89 -0.59 0.83
CA PHE A 165 -0.51 -1.08 0.82
C PHE A 165 -0.41 -2.40 0.04
N ARG A 166 0.73 -2.62 -0.62
CA ARG A 166 0.98 -3.77 -1.49
C ARG A 166 2.19 -4.58 -1.06
N ALA A 167 3.30 -3.90 -0.78
CA ALA A 167 4.53 -4.57 -0.43
C ALA A 167 5.47 -3.67 0.38
N VAL A 168 6.41 -4.30 1.07
CA VAL A 168 7.65 -3.70 1.53
C VAL A 168 8.80 -4.33 0.75
N VAL A 169 9.66 -3.51 0.17
CA VAL A 169 10.92 -3.93 -0.45
C VAL A 169 12.06 -3.53 0.46
N VAL A 170 12.77 -4.50 1.03
CA VAL A 170 13.94 -4.26 1.90
C VAL A 170 15.20 -4.44 1.08
N ILE A 171 16.01 -3.40 0.98
CA ILE A 171 17.18 -3.36 0.11
C ILE A 171 18.42 -3.58 0.97
N ASP A 172 19.35 -4.38 0.48
CA ASP A 172 20.67 -4.56 1.08
C ASP A 172 21.53 -3.29 0.83
N ALA A 173 21.15 -2.22 1.51
CA ALA A 173 21.77 -0.91 1.48
C ALA A 173 21.52 -0.18 2.81
N PRO A 174 22.42 0.71 3.24
CA PRO A 174 22.20 1.53 4.42
C PRO A 174 21.03 2.51 4.20
N ALA A 175 20.19 2.73 5.23
CA ALA A 175 19.04 3.63 5.12
C ALA A 175 19.45 5.10 4.96
N CYS A 176 20.46 5.56 5.72
CA CYS A 176 20.88 6.98 5.76
C CYS A 176 19.72 7.99 6.01
N LEU A 177 18.65 7.57 6.71
CA LEU A 177 17.46 8.41 6.98
C LEU A 177 17.46 9.10 8.36
N GLY A 178 18.43 8.75 9.23
CA GLY A 178 18.52 9.31 10.58
C GLY A 178 17.53 8.70 11.58
N ASP A 179 17.08 9.52 12.52
CA ASP A 179 16.15 9.12 13.57
C ASP A 179 14.72 8.90 13.04
N PRO A 180 13.89 8.09 13.74
CA PRO A 180 12.50 7.92 13.37
C PRO A 180 11.76 9.27 13.26
N PRO A 181 10.95 9.48 12.21
CA PRO A 181 10.17 10.69 12.08
C PRO A 181 9.10 10.76 13.16
N ALA A 182 8.60 11.97 13.41
CA ALA A 182 7.41 12.15 14.23
C ALA A 182 6.22 11.39 13.61
N ARG A 183 5.43 10.72 14.44
CA ARG A 183 4.20 10.06 13.99
C ARG A 183 3.19 11.10 13.51
N VAL A 184 2.42 10.75 12.48
CA VAL A 184 1.29 11.57 12.05
C VAL A 184 0.28 11.65 13.21
N PRO A 185 -0.14 12.86 13.63
CA PRO A 185 -1.12 13.00 14.69
C PRO A 185 -2.49 12.49 14.24
N CYS A 186 -3.43 12.35 15.17
CA CYS A 186 -4.81 12.05 14.81
C CYS A 186 -5.34 13.10 13.82
N LEU A 187 -5.84 12.61 12.69
CA LEU A 187 -6.40 13.44 11.62
C LEU A 187 -7.93 13.54 11.68
N LEU A 188 -8.55 12.85 12.64
CA LEU A 188 -9.99 12.83 12.83
C LEU A 188 -10.42 13.90 13.82
N THR A 189 -11.47 14.63 13.48
CA THR A 189 -12.23 15.44 14.42
C THR A 189 -12.95 14.53 15.42
N PRO A 190 -13.33 15.04 16.62
CA PRO A 190 -14.10 14.25 17.59
C PRO A 190 -15.41 13.67 17.01
N ALA A 191 -16.07 14.37 16.10
CA ALA A 191 -17.28 13.90 15.45
C ALA A 191 -17.00 12.73 14.48
N GLU A 192 -15.93 12.81 13.69
CA GLU A 192 -15.52 11.72 12.79
C GLU A 192 -15.08 10.49 13.58
N VAL A 193 -14.41 10.67 14.72
CA VAL A 193 -14.05 9.56 15.63
C VAL A 193 -15.31 8.80 16.07
N VAL A 194 -16.36 9.49 16.51
CA VAL A 194 -17.63 8.86 16.90
C VAL A 194 -18.27 8.16 15.71
N ALA A 195 -18.40 8.85 14.58
CA ALA A 195 -19.02 8.30 13.37
C ALA A 195 -18.28 7.06 12.85
N ALA A 196 -16.94 7.08 12.83
CA ALA A 196 -16.14 5.96 12.36
C ALA A 196 -16.27 4.74 13.29
N ARG A 197 -16.33 4.94 14.61
CA ARG A 197 -16.59 3.84 15.56
C ARG A 197 -17.97 3.22 15.38
N GLU A 198 -19.00 4.06 15.19
CA GLU A 198 -20.35 3.58 14.93
C GLU A 198 -20.44 2.80 13.62
N ALA A 199 -19.79 3.30 12.56
CA ALA A 199 -19.70 2.64 11.26
C ALA A 199 -18.93 1.31 11.34
N MET A 200 -17.80 1.27 12.06
CA MET A 200 -17.04 0.04 12.33
C MET A 200 -17.92 -0.99 13.05
N ALA A 201 -18.61 -0.59 14.11
CA ALA A 201 -19.50 -1.47 14.85
C ALA A 201 -20.66 -1.99 13.97
N ALA A 202 -21.21 -1.15 13.09
CA ALA A 202 -22.22 -1.58 12.13
C ALA A 202 -21.67 -2.56 11.09
N ALA A 203 -20.46 -2.32 10.57
CA ALA A 203 -19.81 -3.20 9.61
C ALA A 203 -19.46 -4.55 10.23
N LEU A 204 -18.97 -4.58 11.47
CA LEU A 204 -18.72 -5.81 12.22
C LEU A 204 -20.02 -6.60 12.47
N ARG A 205 -21.12 -5.95 12.88
CA ARG A 205 -22.42 -6.63 13.05
C ARG A 205 -22.99 -7.20 11.76
N ALA A 206 -22.72 -6.55 10.63
CA ALA A 206 -23.13 -7.03 9.32
C ALA A 206 -22.24 -8.17 8.82
N SER A 207 -21.02 -8.27 9.33
CA SER A 207 -20.05 -9.29 8.92
C SER A 207 -20.23 -10.58 9.71
N ASP A 208 -19.79 -11.69 9.13
CA ASP A 208 -19.60 -12.93 9.87
C ASP A 208 -18.19 -12.92 10.43
N GLU A 209 -18.06 -12.72 11.74
CA GLU A 209 -16.77 -12.62 12.43
C GLU A 209 -15.87 -13.85 12.17
N ALA A 210 -16.45 -15.05 12.08
CA ALA A 210 -15.70 -16.27 11.81
C ALA A 210 -15.12 -16.33 10.39
N ASN A 211 -15.70 -15.56 9.46
CA ASN A 211 -15.31 -15.52 8.05
C ASN A 211 -14.80 -14.14 7.60
N LEU A 212 -14.58 -13.20 8.53
CA LEU A 212 -14.33 -11.80 8.22
C LEU A 212 -13.15 -11.60 7.27
N CYS A 213 -12.05 -12.33 7.47
CA CYS A 213 -10.89 -12.30 6.58
C CYS A 213 -11.27 -12.73 5.15
N THR A 214 -11.95 -13.86 5.01
CA THR A 214 -12.43 -14.37 3.72
C THR A 214 -13.46 -13.43 3.07
N GLN A 215 -14.33 -12.81 3.87
CA GLN A 215 -15.34 -11.86 3.40
C GLN A 215 -14.73 -10.55 2.89
N LEU A 216 -13.72 -10.02 3.59
CA LEU A 216 -13.01 -8.79 3.19
C LEU A 216 -12.05 -9.01 2.01
N HIS A 217 -11.66 -10.26 1.75
CA HIS A 217 -10.75 -10.61 0.65
C HIS A 217 -11.42 -11.31 -0.55
N GLY A 218 -12.75 -11.32 -0.63
CA GLY A 218 -13.48 -11.68 -1.86
C GLY A 218 -14.12 -13.07 -1.90
N ALA A 219 -14.57 -13.60 -0.77
CA ALA A 219 -15.49 -14.74 -0.78
C ALA A 219 -16.73 -14.41 -1.62
N LYS A 220 -17.12 -15.33 -2.52
CA LYS A 220 -18.43 -15.29 -3.17
C LYS A 220 -19.52 -15.32 -2.09
N GLY A 221 -20.48 -14.40 -2.16
CA GLY A 221 -21.67 -14.41 -1.31
C GLY A 221 -21.68 -13.44 -0.13
N VAL A 222 -20.75 -12.49 -0.03
CA VAL A 222 -20.92 -11.37 0.92
C VAL A 222 -22.11 -10.53 0.48
N GLU A 223 -23.12 -10.34 1.32
CA GLU A 223 -24.29 -9.53 0.98
C GLU A 223 -23.89 -8.07 0.66
N PRO A 224 -24.54 -7.40 -0.31
CA PRO A 224 -24.26 -6.01 -0.68
C PRO A 224 -24.20 -5.04 0.52
N ASP A 225 -25.02 -5.30 1.54
CA ASP A 225 -25.15 -4.46 2.73
C ASP A 225 -23.88 -4.44 3.61
N VAL A 226 -23.16 -5.58 3.70
CA VAL A 226 -21.91 -5.68 4.47
C VAL A 226 -20.83 -4.82 3.84
N ARG A 227 -20.77 -4.82 2.51
CA ARG A 227 -19.75 -4.09 1.72
C ARG A 227 -19.95 -2.59 1.85
N LEU A 228 -21.20 -2.14 1.76
CA LEU A 228 -21.54 -0.73 1.93
C LEU A 228 -21.26 -0.28 3.38
N ALA A 229 -21.41 -1.15 4.37
CA ALA A 229 -21.05 -0.83 5.74
C ALA A 229 -19.53 -0.59 5.91
N TRP A 230 -18.68 -1.43 5.29
CA TRP A 230 -17.23 -1.22 5.30
C TRP A 230 -16.78 0.01 4.48
N ALA A 231 -17.47 0.32 3.39
CA ALA A 231 -17.24 1.56 2.65
C ALA A 231 -17.60 2.80 3.48
N ARG A 232 -18.74 2.77 4.18
CA ARG A 232 -19.20 3.86 5.05
C ARG A 232 -18.19 4.20 6.14
N LEU A 233 -17.51 3.20 6.70
CA LEU A 233 -16.44 3.42 7.67
C LEU A 233 -15.34 4.33 7.08
N ARG A 234 -14.94 4.11 5.82
CA ARG A 234 -13.93 4.94 5.15
C ARG A 234 -14.47 6.33 4.81
N ASP A 235 -15.76 6.43 4.48
CA ASP A 235 -16.45 7.68 4.15
C ASP A 235 -16.61 8.62 5.36
N CYS A 236 -16.51 8.10 6.60
CA CYS A 236 -16.51 8.90 7.82
C CYS A 236 -15.33 9.87 7.93
N VAL A 237 -14.28 9.70 7.12
CA VAL A 237 -13.08 10.53 7.15
C VAL A 237 -13.13 11.56 6.03
N GLU A 238 -13.06 12.85 6.38
CA GLU A 238 -13.13 13.96 5.42
C GLU A 238 -11.80 14.16 4.68
N VAL A 239 -10.67 14.01 5.38
CA VAL A 239 -9.34 14.14 4.76
C VAL A 239 -9.22 13.15 3.60
N GLY A 240 -8.81 13.66 2.44
CA GLY A 240 -8.57 12.88 1.23
C GLY A 240 -9.83 12.36 0.53
N ARG A 241 -11.02 12.87 0.86
CA ARG A 241 -12.28 12.50 0.21
C ARG A 241 -12.27 12.69 -1.31
N GLU A 242 -11.51 13.66 -1.82
CA GLU A 242 -11.26 13.87 -3.24
C GLU A 242 -10.54 12.69 -3.93
N HIS A 243 -9.85 11.84 -3.15
CA HIS A 243 -9.17 10.64 -3.63
C HIS A 243 -10.02 9.37 -3.52
N ARG A 244 -11.28 9.51 -3.05
CA ARG A 244 -12.20 8.40 -2.89
C ARG A 244 -12.28 7.54 -4.14
N TYR A 245 -12.30 6.23 -3.93
CA TYR A 245 -12.43 5.27 -5.02
C TYR A 245 -13.76 5.49 -5.74
N THR A 246 -13.74 5.34 -7.07
CA THR A 246 -14.99 5.26 -7.83
C THR A 246 -15.84 4.10 -7.33
N GLU A 247 -17.16 4.16 -7.52
CA GLU A 247 -18.06 3.08 -7.08
C GLU A 247 -17.65 1.71 -7.63
N ALA A 248 -17.27 1.63 -8.91
CA ALA A 248 -16.81 0.37 -9.52
C ALA A 248 -15.52 -0.16 -8.87
N GLN A 249 -14.54 0.73 -8.61
CA GLN A 249 -13.31 0.36 -7.92
C GLN A 249 -13.59 -0.12 -6.50
N LEU A 250 -14.39 0.64 -5.75
CA LEU A 250 -14.77 0.36 -4.37
C LEU A 250 -15.44 -1.01 -4.26
N VAL A 251 -16.47 -1.25 -5.05
CA VAL A 251 -17.20 -2.52 -5.07
C VAL A 251 -16.26 -3.66 -5.46
N TYR A 252 -15.42 -3.50 -6.49
CA TYR A 252 -14.48 -4.55 -6.88
C TYR A 252 -13.50 -4.91 -5.75
N HIS A 253 -13.00 -3.94 -4.99
CA HIS A 253 -12.06 -4.21 -3.89
C HIS A 253 -12.63 -5.11 -2.80
N TYR A 254 -13.93 -4.98 -2.48
CA TYR A 254 -14.59 -5.82 -1.46
C TYR A 254 -15.15 -7.13 -2.01
N THR A 255 -15.41 -7.22 -3.31
CA THR A 255 -16.15 -8.36 -3.90
C THR A 255 -15.31 -9.27 -4.75
N LYS A 256 -14.25 -8.72 -5.35
CA LYS A 256 -13.51 -9.35 -6.46
C LYS A 256 -14.42 -9.77 -7.62
N ASP A 257 -15.59 -9.15 -7.77
CA ASP A 257 -16.57 -9.50 -8.80
C ASP A 257 -16.07 -9.14 -10.21
N ARG A 258 -15.95 -10.16 -11.05
CA ARG A 258 -15.48 -10.01 -12.44
C ARG A 258 -16.50 -9.31 -13.34
N ALA A 259 -17.79 -9.36 -13.02
CA ALA A 259 -18.80 -8.64 -13.79
C ALA A 259 -18.63 -7.12 -13.63
N ILE A 260 -18.38 -6.66 -12.40
CA ILE A 260 -18.05 -5.26 -12.10
C ILE A 260 -16.79 -4.84 -12.84
N LEU A 261 -15.76 -5.69 -12.82
CA LEU A 261 -14.51 -5.44 -13.51
C LEU A 261 -14.70 -5.31 -15.03
N ALA A 262 -15.47 -6.23 -15.64
CA ALA A 262 -15.76 -6.19 -17.08
C ALA A 262 -16.56 -4.93 -17.48
N GLU A 263 -17.51 -4.49 -16.65
CA GLU A 263 -18.26 -3.27 -16.90
C GLU A 263 -17.40 -2.00 -16.77
N ALA A 264 -16.55 -1.95 -15.74
CA ALA A 264 -15.59 -0.86 -15.56
C ALA A 264 -14.64 -0.73 -16.76
N MET A 265 -14.17 -1.85 -17.31
CA MET A 265 -13.34 -1.87 -18.51
C MET A 265 -14.08 -1.33 -19.74
N ARG A 266 -15.33 -1.76 -19.97
CA ARG A 266 -16.16 -1.24 -21.07
C ARG A 266 -16.33 0.27 -20.99
N THR A 267 -16.63 0.77 -19.78
CA THR A 267 -16.80 2.21 -19.53
C THR A 267 -15.50 2.98 -19.79
N ALA A 268 -14.34 2.48 -19.34
CA ALA A 268 -13.05 3.12 -19.56
C ALA A 268 -12.68 3.22 -21.06
N CYS A 269 -13.01 2.19 -21.85
CA CYS A 269 -12.80 2.21 -23.30
C CYS A 269 -13.70 3.24 -24.00
N ALA A 270 -14.97 3.33 -23.62
CA ALA A 270 -15.93 4.27 -24.21
C ALA A 270 -15.53 5.75 -23.98
N THR A 271 -15.06 6.08 -22.77
CA THR A 271 -14.57 7.43 -22.45
C THR A 271 -13.33 7.81 -23.26
N THR A 272 -12.43 6.85 -23.51
CA THR A 272 -11.21 7.09 -24.32
C THR A 272 -11.55 7.33 -25.80
N ALA A 273 -12.56 6.66 -26.34
CA ALA A 273 -13.00 6.82 -27.72
C ALA A 273 -13.74 8.14 -27.99
N THR A 274 -14.30 8.78 -26.95
CA THR A 274 -15.03 10.05 -27.07
C THR A 274 -14.13 11.28 -26.89
N ALA A 275 -12.91 11.07 -26.39
CA ALA A 275 -11.91 12.12 -26.14
C ALA A 275 -10.90 12.31 -27.28
N LEU A 276 -11.05 11.58 -28.39
CA LEU A 276 -10.28 11.69 -29.64
C LEU A 276 -11.18 12.23 -30.76
#